data_AF-A0A8H5N8K3-F1
#
_entry.id   AF-A0A8H5N8K3-F1
#
_cell.length_a   1.000
_cell.length_b   1.000
_cell.length_c   1.000
_cell.angle_alpha   90.00
_cell.angle_beta   90.00
_cell.angle_gamma   90.00
#
_symmetry.space_group_name_H-M   'P 1'
#
loop_
_entity.id
_entity.type
_entity.pdbx_description
1 polymer ?
#
loop_
_entity_poly.entity_id
_entity_poly.type
_entity_poly.pdbx_seq_one_letter_code
_entity_poly.pdbx_strand_id
1 'polypeptide(L)'
;MGQYGFLIPDRYVREVPGEVDMNTASILWGISLGVAVFSVAKASEQSWRAWKRRRRVTFYVAMIWAVWFSSMVLGCLAWGFQRQYIDPSFGFYFSVALFWALQVQFLLQIILNRLGLLMVVPGRAARLKWIVFAIILAVNISVFIIWMPARLQINDQWIWLNNIWDRCEKVIFALVDGALNAYFIYLVRSRLIENGLTKYVPLYRMNLFLIFVSLSLDVVLVGLMSLPSSLVYLSFHPVCYLLKLQIEMKMAELITKIVQSSGATGKDNTYCHHSSANHANSMATNTIAKPTVTHSHSGVHRTIPRTNTTHIEAGDRDSSIEMELQGRMKMPVGEFMPNGLGTDPPLTSDDPTLGYKLFHLMLRIRDPVQSLHFYIDLMGMRTVFTMDTGPFTIYYLGYPQTDEHRADLGKFGRDTLAQLACTPGLIELYHVHGSENEPEGYYSTGNQPPNLGLGHIGFSVPDVPRAVERLRNHGVEVIKDLGAASREDVPLSQWETEKKIGLGDLHPAYQHVFGQIAFVKDPDGYTVELVPQKLQE
;
A
#
# COMPACT_ATOMS: atom_id res chain seq x y z
N MET A 1 50.72 -16.49 33.34
CA MET A 1 49.81 -16.03 32.28
C MET A 1 50.34 -16.61 30.99
N GLY A 2 49.51 -17.29 30.21
CA GLY A 2 49.95 -17.94 28.99
C GLY A 2 50.54 -16.97 27.98
N GLN A 3 51.12 -17.51 26.91
CA GLN A 3 51.79 -16.73 25.85
C GLN A 3 50.85 -15.72 25.14
N TYR A 4 49.54 -15.86 25.34
CA TYR A 4 48.48 -14.94 24.92
C TYR A 4 47.58 -14.57 26.13
N GLY A 5 46.79 -13.49 26.02
CA GLY A 5 46.07 -12.84 27.13
C GLY A 5 45.03 -13.69 27.92
N PHE A 6 44.22 -13.02 28.74
CA PHE A 6 43.24 -13.66 29.65
C PHE A 6 42.37 -14.74 28.97
N LEU A 7 42.29 -15.94 29.57
CA LEU A 7 41.52 -17.14 29.15
C LEU A 7 41.99 -17.90 27.90
N ILE A 8 43.22 -17.68 27.41
CA ILE A 8 43.79 -18.49 26.33
C ILE A 8 44.65 -19.62 26.90
N PRO A 9 44.39 -20.90 26.56
CA PRO A 9 45.21 -22.04 27.00
C PRO A 9 46.60 -21.99 26.35
N ASP A 10 47.61 -22.52 27.04
CA ASP A 10 48.99 -22.63 26.50
C ASP A 10 49.09 -23.55 25.26
N ARG A 11 48.05 -24.35 24.98
CA ARG A 11 47.91 -25.21 23.78
C ARG A 11 47.41 -24.46 22.54
N TYR A 12 47.08 -23.16 22.65
CA TYR A 12 46.49 -22.40 21.54
C TYR A 12 47.44 -22.26 20.35
N VAL A 13 47.00 -22.70 19.17
CA VAL A 13 47.73 -22.53 17.91
C VAL A 13 47.06 -21.43 17.09
N ARG A 14 47.82 -20.36 16.84
CA ARG A 14 47.39 -19.24 15.99
C ARG A 14 47.36 -19.70 14.52
N GLU A 15 46.19 -19.61 13.89
CA GLU A 15 46.10 -19.73 12.42
C GLU A 15 46.81 -18.54 11.77
N VAL A 16 47.96 -18.78 11.15
CA VAL A 16 48.69 -17.77 10.37
C VAL A 16 48.17 -17.82 8.94
N PRO A 17 47.57 -16.74 8.41
CA PRO A 17 47.05 -16.74 7.05
C PRO A 17 48.18 -16.88 6.03
N GLY A 18 47.98 -17.71 5.00
CA GLY A 18 48.88 -17.77 3.86
C GLY A 18 48.81 -16.50 3.00
N GLU A 19 49.73 -16.35 2.04
CA GLU A 19 49.75 -15.19 1.13
C GLU A 19 48.45 -15.06 0.33
N VAL A 20 47.89 -16.18 -0.13
CA VAL A 20 46.61 -16.22 -0.87
C VAL A 20 45.43 -15.82 0.02
N ASP A 21 45.40 -16.27 1.28
CA ASP A 21 44.35 -15.91 2.24
C ASP A 21 44.38 -14.41 2.56
N MET A 22 45.59 -13.86 2.74
CA MET A 22 45.81 -12.43 2.99
C MET A 22 45.40 -11.55 1.80
N ASN A 23 45.74 -11.97 0.57
CA ASN A 23 45.33 -11.27 -0.64
C ASN A 23 43.81 -11.29 -0.80
N THR A 24 43.19 -12.45 -0.58
CA THR A 24 41.74 -12.61 -0.65
C THR A 24 41.04 -11.73 0.38
N ALA A 25 41.50 -11.73 1.63
CA ALA A 25 40.92 -10.92 2.68
C ALA A 25 41.11 -9.41 2.46
N SER A 26 42.25 -8.99 1.90
CA SER A 26 42.49 -7.58 1.56
C SER A 26 41.59 -7.10 0.42
N ILE A 27 41.32 -7.96 -0.57
CA ILE A 27 40.35 -7.68 -1.64
C ILE A 27 38.94 -7.56 -1.07
N LEU A 28 38.53 -8.51 -0.22
CA LEU A 28 37.21 -8.48 0.44
C LEU A 28 37.04 -7.24 1.32
N TRP A 29 38.08 -6.86 2.07
CA TRP A 29 38.10 -5.63 2.84
C TRP A 29 37.95 -4.39 1.94
N GLY A 30 38.69 -4.31 0.83
CA GLY A 30 38.56 -3.23 -0.15
C GLY A 30 37.15 -3.12 -0.75
N ILE A 31 36.55 -4.26 -1.11
CA ILE A 31 35.15 -4.32 -1.57
C ILE A 31 34.20 -3.83 -0.48
N SER A 32 34.39 -4.28 0.77
CA SER A 32 33.55 -3.86 1.88
C SER A 32 33.60 -2.35 2.12
N LEU A 33 34.78 -1.73 1.98
CA LEU A 33 34.97 -0.29 2.11
C LEU A 33 34.25 0.47 0.98
N GLY A 34 34.39 0.00 -0.26
CA GLY A 34 33.67 0.55 -1.41
C GLY A 34 32.16 0.54 -1.20
N VAL A 35 31.59 -0.62 -0.82
CA VAL A 35 30.16 -0.74 -0.54
C VAL A 35 29.76 0.13 0.66
N ALA A 36 30.58 0.19 1.70
CA ALA A 36 30.31 0.98 2.91
C ALA A 36 30.16 2.47 2.63
N VAL A 37 30.98 3.05 1.74
CA VAL A 37 30.89 4.46 1.35
C VAL A 37 29.54 4.75 0.68
N PHE A 38 29.12 3.90 -0.26
CA PHE A 38 27.80 4.04 -0.87
C PHE A 38 26.67 3.85 0.15
N SER A 39 26.85 2.95 1.12
CA SER A 39 25.86 2.68 2.18
C SER A 39 25.70 3.88 3.10
N VAL A 40 26.81 4.51 3.47
CA VAL A 40 26.80 5.67 4.35
C VAL A 40 26.18 6.89 3.66
N ALA A 41 26.46 7.11 2.37
CA ALA A 41 25.87 8.19 1.61
C ALA A 41 24.33 8.08 1.57
N LYS A 42 23.83 6.87 1.30
CA LYS A 42 22.39 6.58 1.28
C LYS A 42 21.75 6.64 2.66
N ALA A 43 22.38 6.04 3.67
CA ALA A 43 21.90 6.10 5.05
C ALA A 43 21.85 7.54 5.57
N SER A 44 22.83 8.38 5.21
CA SER A 44 22.87 9.80 5.57
C SER A 44 21.76 10.59 4.90
N GLU A 45 21.50 10.34 3.61
CA GLU A 45 20.39 10.95 2.87
C GLU A 45 19.04 10.60 3.52
N GLN A 46 18.82 9.34 3.89
CA GLN A 46 17.60 8.90 4.58
C GLN A 46 17.48 9.48 6.00
N SER A 47 18.59 9.54 6.73
CA SER A 47 18.67 10.13 8.08
C SER A 47 18.30 11.61 8.05
N TRP A 48 18.82 12.36 7.07
CA TRP A 48 18.52 13.77 6.88
C TRP A 48 17.04 14.02 6.58
N ARG A 49 16.45 13.23 5.67
CA ARG A 49 15.02 13.31 5.33
C ARG A 49 14.11 12.94 6.51
N ALA A 50 14.54 12.01 7.37
CA ALA A 50 13.79 11.65 8.58
C ALA A 50 13.89 12.76 9.65
N TRP A 51 15.09 13.31 9.85
CA TRP A 51 15.35 14.40 10.78
C TRP A 51 14.59 15.68 10.42
N LYS A 52 14.61 16.08 9.15
CA LYS A 52 13.89 17.26 8.65
C LYS A 52 12.37 17.19 8.88
N ARG A 53 11.78 15.98 8.89
CA ARG A 53 10.33 15.77 9.05
C ARG A 53 9.84 15.67 10.50
N ARG A 54 10.62 15.06 11.41
CA ARG A 54 10.16 14.80 12.80
C ARG A 54 11.10 15.27 13.90
N ARG A 55 12.28 15.82 13.58
CA ARG A 55 13.34 16.21 14.54
C ARG A 55 13.72 15.11 15.56
N ARG A 56 13.50 13.83 15.22
CA ARG A 56 13.85 12.66 16.04
C ARG A 56 14.40 11.54 15.17
N VAL A 57 15.38 10.79 15.69
CA VAL A 57 15.89 9.58 15.05
C VAL A 57 14.85 8.48 15.19
N THR A 58 14.43 7.88 14.08
CA THR A 58 13.51 6.74 14.09
C THR A 58 14.28 5.45 14.39
N PHE A 59 13.63 4.47 15.03
CA PHE A 59 14.23 3.17 15.32
C PHE A 59 14.82 2.50 14.07
N TYR A 60 14.15 2.64 12.92
CA TYR A 60 14.65 2.14 11.63
C TYR A 60 16.01 2.74 11.23
N VAL A 61 16.15 4.07 11.34
CA VAL A 61 17.43 4.75 11.03
C VAL A 61 18.52 4.32 12.00
N ALA A 62 18.20 4.16 13.28
CA ALA A 62 19.16 3.66 14.27
C ALA A 62 19.65 2.23 13.94
N MET A 63 18.75 1.34 13.50
CA MET A 63 19.13 -0.02 13.09
C MET A 63 20.05 -0.04 11.85
N ILE A 64 19.82 0.84 10.87
CA ILE A 64 20.70 0.96 9.69
C ILE A 64 22.12 1.34 10.11
N TRP A 65 22.25 2.37 10.95
CA TRP A 65 23.56 2.81 11.44
C TRP A 65 24.24 1.75 12.30
N ALA A 66 23.47 0.99 13.10
CA ALA A 66 24.01 -0.09 13.90
C ALA A 66 24.61 -1.21 13.02
N VAL A 67 23.93 -1.64 11.95
CA VAL A 67 24.45 -2.65 11.01
C VAL A 67 25.67 -2.15 10.25
N TRP A 68 25.65 -0.89 9.79
CA TRP A 68 26.78 -0.30 9.09
C TRP A 68 28.02 -0.23 10.00
N PHE A 69 27.84 0.30 11.22
CA PHE A 69 28.91 0.44 12.20
C PHE A 69 29.48 -0.91 12.61
N SER A 70 28.63 -1.90 12.93
CA SER A 70 29.09 -3.24 13.29
C SER A 70 29.84 -3.91 12.15
N SER A 71 29.44 -3.69 10.90
CA SER A 71 30.16 -4.22 9.72
C SER A 71 31.54 -3.59 9.52
N MET A 72 31.68 -2.29 9.76
CA MET A 72 32.98 -1.60 9.69
C MET A 72 33.92 -2.06 10.80
N VAL A 73 33.42 -2.14 12.04
CA VAL A 73 34.24 -2.61 13.16
C VAL A 73 34.66 -4.05 12.95
N LEU A 74 33.75 -4.94 12.53
CA LEU A 74 34.07 -6.33 12.28
C LEU A 74 35.11 -6.50 11.16
N GLY A 75 35.00 -5.75 10.06
CA GLY A 75 35.98 -5.81 8.98
C GLY A 75 37.36 -5.26 9.36
N CYS A 76 37.42 -4.16 10.14
CA CYS A 76 38.67 -3.67 10.71
C CYS A 76 39.32 -4.70 11.65
N LEU A 77 38.52 -5.34 12.51
CA LEU A 77 39.00 -6.38 13.43
C LEU A 77 39.52 -7.61 12.67
N ALA A 78 38.78 -8.08 11.66
CA ALA A 78 39.16 -9.22 10.84
C ALA A 78 40.49 -8.97 10.09
N TRP A 79 40.60 -7.81 9.43
CA TRP A 79 41.79 -7.41 8.69
C TRP A 79 43.00 -7.18 9.62
N GLY A 80 42.80 -6.51 10.76
CA GLY A 80 43.85 -6.27 11.75
C GLY A 80 44.36 -7.55 12.41
N PHE A 81 43.49 -8.52 12.64
CA PHE A 81 43.86 -9.84 13.17
C PHE A 81 44.69 -10.66 12.17
N GLN A 82 44.31 -10.63 10.90
CA GLN A 82 45.07 -11.30 9.83
C GLN A 82 46.46 -10.69 9.63
N ARG A 83 46.57 -9.35 9.68
CA ARG A 83 47.85 -8.62 9.62
C ARG A 83 48.74 -8.81 10.84
N GLN A 84 48.28 -9.56 11.84
CA GLN A 84 48.95 -9.78 13.10
C GLN A 84 49.19 -8.52 13.96
N TYR A 85 48.48 -7.43 13.66
CA TYR A 85 48.52 -6.23 14.52
C TYR A 85 47.74 -6.41 15.82
N ILE A 86 46.78 -7.34 15.81
CA ILE A 86 45.97 -7.68 16.98
C ILE A 86 46.34 -9.09 17.41
N ASP A 87 46.71 -9.23 18.68
CA ASP A 87 46.96 -10.54 19.27
C ASP A 87 45.67 -11.26 19.66
N PRO A 88 45.64 -12.60 19.59
CA PRO A 88 44.53 -13.38 20.11
C PRO A 88 44.25 -13.00 21.57
N SER A 89 43.00 -12.62 21.85
CA SER A 89 42.54 -12.30 23.19
C SER A 89 41.05 -12.65 23.33
N PHE A 90 40.61 -12.92 24.57
CA PHE A 90 39.18 -13.07 24.86
C PHE A 90 38.37 -11.86 24.38
N GLY A 91 38.88 -10.64 24.61
CA GLY A 91 38.22 -9.40 24.20
C GLY A 91 38.06 -9.27 22.69
N PHE A 92 39.03 -9.74 21.91
CA PHE A 92 38.94 -9.79 20.45
C PHE A 92 37.81 -10.71 19.99
N TYR A 93 37.80 -11.98 20.42
CA TYR A 93 36.78 -12.94 20.02
C TYR A 93 35.38 -12.51 20.49
N PHE A 94 35.27 -12.01 21.72
CA PHE A 94 34.01 -11.46 22.22
C PHE A 94 33.51 -10.30 21.36
N SER A 95 34.39 -9.37 20.97
CA SER A 95 34.03 -8.24 20.11
C SER A 95 33.56 -8.69 18.73
N VAL A 96 34.25 -9.69 18.15
CA VAL A 96 33.85 -10.31 16.87
C VAL A 96 32.45 -10.91 16.96
N ALA A 97 32.18 -11.72 17.99
CA ALA A 97 30.87 -12.32 18.22
C ALA A 97 29.77 -11.27 18.48
N LEU A 98 30.09 -10.21 19.24
CA LEU A 98 29.17 -9.11 19.53
C LEU A 98 28.76 -8.35 18.29
N PHE A 99 29.72 -7.87 17.49
CA PHE A 99 29.39 -7.11 16.29
C PHE A 99 28.69 -7.99 15.25
N TRP A 100 29.07 -9.26 15.14
CA TRP A 100 28.35 -10.23 14.32
C TRP A 100 26.89 -10.43 14.77
N ALA A 101 26.64 -10.63 16.07
CA ALA A 101 25.29 -10.77 16.61
C ALA A 101 24.43 -9.53 16.38
N LEU A 102 25.02 -8.33 16.50
CA LEU A 102 24.33 -7.07 16.17
C LEU A 102 23.98 -6.97 14.68
N GLN A 103 24.87 -7.40 13.77
CA GLN A 103 24.56 -7.44 12.33
C GLN A 103 23.35 -8.31 12.05
N VAL A 104 23.33 -9.54 12.57
CA VAL A 104 22.24 -10.50 12.36
C VAL A 104 20.93 -9.98 12.97
N GLN A 105 20.97 -9.52 14.23
CA GLN A 105 19.78 -9.05 14.93
C GLN A 105 19.12 -7.88 14.21
N PHE A 106 19.88 -6.86 13.83
CA PHE A 106 19.30 -5.65 13.25
C PHE A 106 18.92 -5.82 11.78
N LEU A 107 19.66 -6.61 10.99
CA LEU A 107 19.34 -6.82 9.58
C LEU A 107 17.99 -7.53 9.41
N LEU A 108 17.73 -8.60 10.17
CA LEU A 108 16.44 -9.31 10.15
C LEU A 108 15.28 -8.40 10.61
N GLN A 109 15.53 -7.52 11.59
CA GLN A 109 14.54 -6.54 12.04
C GLN A 109 14.28 -5.45 10.99
N ILE A 110 15.26 -5.08 10.18
CA ILE A 110 15.08 -4.17 9.03
C ILE A 110 14.14 -4.81 8.00
N ILE A 111 14.34 -6.09 7.65
CA ILE A 111 13.49 -6.86 6.73
C ILE A 111 12.05 -6.95 7.26
N LEU A 112 11.88 -7.28 8.54
CA LEU A 112 10.57 -7.34 9.19
C LEU A 112 9.91 -5.97 9.32
N ASN A 113 10.70 -4.91 9.53
CA ASN A 113 10.17 -3.55 9.59
C ASN A 113 9.61 -3.11 8.23
N ARG A 114 10.29 -3.47 7.14
CA ARG A 114 9.78 -3.32 5.77
C ARG A 114 8.50 -4.13 5.55
N LEU A 115 8.49 -5.41 5.93
CA LEU A 115 7.33 -6.27 5.78
C LEU A 115 6.11 -5.72 6.55
N GLY A 116 6.32 -5.22 7.77
CA GLY A 116 5.29 -4.61 8.59
C GLY A 116 4.66 -3.34 7.98
N LEU A 117 5.34 -2.63 7.07
CA LEU A 117 4.73 -1.51 6.34
C LEU A 117 3.70 -1.96 5.30
N LEU A 118 3.79 -3.22 4.85
CA LEU A 118 2.88 -3.80 3.88
C LEU A 118 1.82 -4.72 4.52
N MET A 119 1.97 -5.05 5.80
CA MET A 119 0.97 -5.82 6.55
C MET A 119 -0.22 -4.93 6.94
N VAL A 120 -1.42 -5.40 6.63
CA VAL A 120 -2.70 -4.68 6.88
C VAL A 120 -2.96 -4.52 8.37
N VAL A 121 -2.48 -5.44 9.21
CA VAL A 121 -2.69 -5.43 10.67
C VAL A 121 -1.38 -5.13 11.42
N PRO A 122 -1.19 -3.92 11.97
CA PRO A 122 0.04 -3.52 12.65
C PRO A 122 0.30 -4.33 13.93
N GLY A 123 -0.75 -4.85 14.59
CA GLY A 123 -0.63 -5.69 15.78
C GLY A 123 -0.06 -7.09 15.52
N ARG A 124 -0.37 -7.70 14.36
CA ARG A 124 0.26 -8.96 13.93
C ARG A 124 1.71 -8.73 13.51
N ALA A 125 1.99 -7.62 12.83
CA ALA A 125 3.36 -7.23 12.47
C ALA A 125 4.24 -6.99 13.70
N ALA A 126 3.72 -6.34 14.75
CA ALA A 126 4.45 -6.13 16.00
C ALA A 126 4.72 -7.45 16.73
N ARG A 127 3.73 -8.35 16.82
CA ARG A 127 3.92 -9.69 17.39
C ARG A 127 4.97 -10.49 16.62
N LEU A 128 4.90 -10.48 15.29
CA LEU A 128 5.89 -11.15 14.43
C LEU A 128 7.31 -10.59 14.68
N LYS A 129 7.47 -9.26 14.77
CA LYS A 129 8.75 -8.62 15.09
C LYS A 129 9.32 -9.10 16.42
N TRP A 130 8.51 -9.13 17.48
CA TRP A 130 8.95 -9.56 18.81
C TRP A 130 9.25 -11.06 18.88
N ILE A 131 8.46 -11.90 18.23
CA ILE A 131 8.70 -13.35 18.16
C ILE A 131 10.03 -13.62 17.46
N VAL A 132 10.22 -13.06 16.26
CA VAL A 132 11.48 -13.25 15.53
C VAL A 132 12.64 -12.63 16.29
N PHE A 133 12.47 -11.47 16.92
CA PHE A 133 13.50 -10.86 17.78
C PHE A 133 13.96 -11.82 18.88
N ALA A 134 13.02 -12.46 19.59
CA ALA A 134 13.32 -13.39 20.66
C ALA A 134 14.01 -14.67 20.15
N ILE A 135 13.55 -15.22 19.01
CA ILE A 135 14.17 -16.40 18.39
C ILE A 135 15.61 -16.11 17.98
N ILE A 136 15.86 -15.00 17.27
CA ILE A 136 17.20 -14.65 16.80
C ILE A 136 18.11 -14.32 17.99
N LEU A 137 17.58 -13.67 19.04
CA LEU A 137 18.33 -13.44 20.27
C LEU A 137 18.75 -14.76 20.94
N ALA A 138 17.85 -15.74 21.01
CA ALA A 138 18.16 -17.06 21.57
C ALA A 138 19.24 -17.79 20.76
N VAL A 139 19.15 -17.74 19.41
CA VAL A 139 20.20 -18.30 18.53
C VAL A 139 21.52 -17.57 18.76
N ASN A 140 21.54 -16.24 18.79
CA ASN A 140 22.76 -15.47 19.05
C ASN A 140 23.41 -15.83 20.39
N ILE A 141 22.61 -15.96 21.46
CA ILE A 141 23.11 -16.40 22.77
C ILE A 141 23.74 -17.81 22.68
N SER A 142 23.12 -18.72 21.95
CA SER A 142 23.68 -20.07 21.74
C SER A 142 25.02 -20.03 20.98
N VAL A 143 25.17 -19.13 20.00
CA VAL A 143 26.45 -18.93 19.29
C VAL A 143 27.52 -18.43 20.25
N PHE A 144 27.22 -17.47 21.11
CA PHE A 144 28.17 -16.99 22.11
C PHE A 144 28.68 -18.11 23.02
N ILE A 145 27.80 -19.02 23.45
CA ILE A 145 28.14 -20.11 24.36
C ILE A 145 28.99 -21.17 23.67
N ILE A 146 28.74 -21.46 22.39
CA ILE A 146 29.41 -22.55 21.66
C ILE A 146 30.69 -22.06 20.95
N TRP A 147 30.62 -20.89 20.32
CA TRP A 147 31.69 -20.35 19.49
C TRP A 147 32.86 -19.80 20.32
N MET A 148 32.59 -19.15 21.47
CA MET A 148 33.64 -18.58 22.31
C MET A 148 34.62 -19.65 22.84
N PRO A 149 34.17 -20.74 23.49
CA PRO A 149 35.07 -21.80 23.96
C PRO A 149 35.79 -22.53 22.82
N ALA A 150 35.14 -22.66 21.66
CA ALA A 150 35.72 -23.30 20.49
C ALA A 150 36.87 -22.48 19.89
N ARG A 151 36.72 -21.16 19.76
CA ARG A 151 37.77 -20.28 19.23
C ARG A 151 38.92 -20.05 20.20
N LEU A 152 38.66 -20.14 21.51
CA LEU A 152 39.70 -20.18 22.53
C LEU A 152 40.41 -21.54 22.61
N GLN A 153 39.99 -22.54 21.83
CA GLN A 153 40.58 -23.89 21.76
C GLN A 153 40.68 -24.59 23.14
N ILE A 154 39.65 -24.42 23.98
CA ILE A 154 39.65 -24.94 25.37
C ILE A 154 39.59 -26.48 25.39
N ASN A 155 38.75 -27.09 24.55
CA ASN A 155 38.58 -28.54 24.44
C ASN A 155 38.22 -28.93 22.99
N ASP A 156 38.73 -30.06 22.52
CA ASP A 156 38.47 -30.65 21.20
C ASP A 156 36.96 -30.94 21.00
N GLN A 157 36.22 -31.23 22.07
CA GLN A 157 34.75 -31.39 22.04
C GLN A 157 34.02 -30.09 21.65
N TRP A 158 34.46 -28.93 22.14
CA TRP A 158 33.87 -27.64 21.79
C TRP A 158 34.13 -27.28 20.33
N ILE A 159 35.31 -27.63 19.81
CA ILE A 159 35.68 -27.40 18.41
C ILE A 159 34.79 -28.25 17.49
N TRP A 160 34.60 -29.54 17.81
CA TRP A 160 33.70 -30.41 17.05
C TRP A 160 32.25 -29.92 17.09
N LEU A 161 31.76 -29.55 18.28
CA LEU A 161 30.41 -29.03 18.46
C LEU A 161 30.19 -27.72 17.69
N ASN A 162 31.18 -26.82 17.70
CA ASN A 162 31.10 -25.58 16.93
C ASN A 162 31.06 -25.85 15.41
N ASN A 163 31.83 -26.80 14.90
CA ASN A 163 31.84 -27.11 13.47
C ASN A 163 30.48 -27.58 12.95
N ILE A 164 29.70 -28.31 13.77
CA ILE A 164 28.33 -28.70 13.42
C ILE A 164 27.34 -27.54 13.66
N TRP A 165 27.43 -26.89 14.81
CA TRP A 165 26.48 -25.85 15.21
C TRP A 165 26.57 -24.60 14.31
N ASP A 166 27.78 -24.15 13.96
CA ASP A 166 28.01 -22.99 13.10
C ASP A 166 27.40 -23.21 11.70
N ARG A 167 27.36 -24.45 11.20
CA ARG A 167 26.64 -24.78 9.95
C ARG A 167 25.14 -24.77 10.13
N CYS A 168 24.64 -25.37 11.22
CA CYS A 168 23.21 -25.41 11.52
C CYS A 168 22.62 -24.01 11.69
N GLU A 169 23.29 -23.10 12.41
CA GLU A 169 22.81 -21.72 12.58
C GLU A 169 22.72 -20.98 11.25
N LYS A 170 23.68 -21.12 10.32
CA LYS A 170 23.60 -20.43 9.02
C LYS A 170 22.49 -20.98 8.15
N VAL A 171 22.24 -22.28 8.19
CA VAL A 171 21.10 -22.89 7.49
C VAL A 171 19.79 -22.35 8.06
N ILE A 172 19.66 -22.24 9.39
CA ILE A 172 18.49 -21.64 10.03
C ILE A 172 18.31 -20.18 9.57
N PHE A 173 19.38 -19.37 9.56
CA PHE A 173 19.29 -17.98 9.09
C PHE A 173 18.90 -17.88 7.62
N ALA A 174 19.47 -18.73 6.74
CA ALA A 174 19.13 -18.77 5.32
C ALA A 174 17.65 -19.18 5.09
N LEU A 175 17.13 -20.13 5.87
CA LEU A 175 15.73 -20.54 5.82
C LEU A 175 14.79 -19.42 6.29
N VAL A 176 15.14 -18.72 7.37
CA VAL A 176 14.36 -17.57 7.87
C VAL A 176 14.36 -16.44 6.86
N ASP A 177 15.52 -16.09 6.28
CA ASP A 177 15.63 -15.05 5.24
C ASP A 177 14.82 -15.43 3.99
N GLY A 178 14.91 -16.69 3.56
CA GLY A 178 14.11 -17.25 2.47
C GLY A 178 12.60 -17.17 2.72
N ALA A 179 12.14 -17.59 3.90
CA ALA A 179 10.74 -17.57 4.26
C ALA A 179 10.17 -16.14 4.33
N LEU A 180 10.91 -15.19 4.92
CA LEU A 180 10.50 -13.79 5.01
C LEU A 180 10.42 -13.11 3.63
N ASN A 181 11.41 -13.39 2.77
CA ASN A 181 11.43 -12.86 1.41
C ASN A 181 10.36 -13.52 0.51
N ALA A 182 10.07 -14.81 0.68
CA ALA A 182 8.97 -15.49 0.00
C ALA A 182 7.60 -14.93 0.41
N TYR A 183 7.40 -14.71 1.72
CA TYR A 183 6.19 -14.09 2.25
C TYR A 183 5.99 -12.66 1.72
N PHE A 184 7.08 -11.90 1.58
CA PHE A 184 7.06 -10.59 0.93
C PHE A 184 6.58 -10.67 -0.53
N ILE A 185 7.12 -11.61 -1.32
CA ILE A 185 6.72 -11.80 -2.72
C ILE A 185 5.23 -12.16 -2.82
N TYR A 186 4.76 -13.07 -1.97
CA TYR A 186 3.35 -13.45 -1.91
C TYR A 186 2.46 -12.22 -1.68
N LEU A 187 2.79 -11.40 -0.69
CA LEU A 187 2.01 -10.23 -0.34
C LEU A 187 2.00 -9.16 -1.45
N VAL A 188 3.13 -8.94 -2.12
CA VAL A 188 3.23 -8.04 -3.28
C VAL A 188 2.41 -8.57 -4.46
N ARG A 189 2.49 -9.88 -4.75
CA ARG A 189 1.73 -10.52 -5.84
C ARG A 189 0.22 -10.43 -5.58
N SER A 190 -0.24 -10.72 -4.37
CA SER A 190 -1.67 -10.61 -4.02
C SER A 190 -2.17 -9.18 -4.23
N ARG A 191 -1.42 -8.16 -3.80
CA ARG A 191 -1.79 -6.75 -4.01
C ARG A 191 -1.75 -6.28 -5.48
N LEU A 192 -0.86 -6.84 -6.29
CA LEU A 192 -0.72 -6.49 -7.71
C LEU A 192 -1.80 -7.17 -8.58
N ILE A 193 -2.18 -8.40 -8.25
CA ILE A 193 -3.18 -9.17 -9.00
C ILE A 193 -4.60 -8.67 -8.71
N GLU A 194 -4.88 -8.23 -7.48
CA GLU A 194 -6.19 -7.65 -7.11
C GLU A 194 -6.49 -6.32 -7.83
N ASN A 195 -5.48 -5.62 -8.36
CA ASN A 195 -5.68 -4.31 -8.97
C ASN A 195 -5.53 -4.29 -10.51
N GLY A 196 -5.21 -5.40 -11.18
CA GLY A 196 -5.14 -5.44 -12.66
C GLY A 196 -4.08 -4.52 -13.31
N LEU A 197 -3.20 -3.86 -12.55
CA LEU A 197 -2.19 -2.94 -13.10
C LEU A 197 -0.96 -3.69 -13.65
N THR A 198 -1.02 -4.06 -14.93
CA THR A 198 0.12 -4.59 -15.72
C THR A 198 1.33 -3.63 -15.76
N LYS A 199 1.12 -2.34 -15.47
CA LYS A 199 2.16 -1.30 -15.40
C LYS A 199 3.27 -1.57 -14.36
N TYR A 200 3.01 -2.37 -13.33
CA TYR A 200 3.98 -2.63 -12.26
C TYR A 200 4.77 -3.95 -12.40
N VAL A 201 4.53 -4.71 -13.47
CA VAL A 201 5.26 -5.98 -13.74
C VAL A 201 6.78 -5.79 -13.86
N PRO A 202 7.31 -4.74 -14.53
CA PRO A 202 8.77 -4.51 -14.58
C PRO A 202 9.38 -4.25 -13.20
N LEU A 203 8.66 -3.51 -12.35
CA LEU A 203 9.09 -3.17 -11.00
C LEU A 203 9.07 -4.40 -10.07
N TYR A 204 8.06 -5.26 -10.22
CA TYR A 204 8.00 -6.56 -9.55
C TYR A 204 9.16 -7.47 -9.96
N ARG A 205 9.49 -7.54 -11.24
CA ARG A 205 10.63 -8.34 -11.75
C ARG A 205 11.97 -7.83 -11.20
N MET A 206 12.17 -6.52 -11.14
CA MET A 206 13.38 -5.94 -10.55
C MET A 206 13.48 -6.22 -9.04
N ASN A 207 12.36 -6.17 -8.31
CA ASN A 207 12.32 -6.49 -6.88
C ASN A 207 12.60 -7.99 -6.64
N LEU A 208 12.01 -8.87 -7.46
CA LEU A 208 12.30 -10.31 -7.47
C LEU A 208 13.79 -10.59 -7.69
N PHE A 209 14.43 -9.86 -8.62
CA PHE A 209 15.87 -9.97 -8.88
C PHE A 209 16.70 -9.56 -7.65
N LEU A 210 16.38 -8.44 -6.99
CA LEU A 210 17.07 -7.99 -5.78
C LEU A 210 16.95 -9.00 -4.61
N ILE A 211 15.78 -9.63 -4.46
CA ILE A 211 15.57 -10.70 -3.48
C ILE A 211 16.43 -11.92 -3.80
N PHE A 212 16.49 -12.33 -5.07
CA PHE A 212 17.33 -13.46 -5.50
C PHE A 212 18.81 -13.20 -5.21
N VAL A 213 19.29 -11.97 -5.45
CA VAL A 213 20.66 -11.55 -5.09
C VAL A 213 20.87 -11.57 -3.58
N SER A 214 19.89 -11.19 -2.76
CA SER A 214 20.01 -11.29 -1.30
C SER A 214 20.13 -12.75 -0.81
N LEU A 215 19.31 -13.65 -1.37
CA LEU A 215 19.34 -15.07 -1.00
C LEU A 215 20.61 -15.78 -1.49
N SER A 216 21.16 -15.38 -2.64
CA SER A 216 22.42 -15.95 -3.13
C SER A 216 23.60 -15.60 -2.22
N LEU A 217 23.58 -14.43 -1.57
CA LEU A 217 24.60 -14.06 -0.59
C LEU A 217 24.62 -14.98 0.64
N ASP A 218 23.47 -15.51 1.07
CA ASP A 218 23.43 -16.51 2.16
C ASP A 218 24.00 -17.85 1.71
N VAL A 219 23.68 -18.28 0.48
CA VAL A 219 24.22 -19.52 -0.09
C VAL A 219 25.74 -19.44 -0.20
N VAL A 220 26.28 -18.30 -0.66
CA VAL A 220 27.72 -18.06 -0.70
C VAL A 220 28.32 -18.08 0.70
N LEU A 221 27.66 -17.47 1.69
CA LEU A 221 28.15 -17.42 3.07
C LEU A 221 28.20 -18.83 3.70
N VAL A 222 27.20 -19.68 3.44
CA VAL A 222 27.21 -21.10 3.84
C VAL A 222 28.32 -21.87 3.09
N GLY A 223 28.48 -21.63 1.79
CA GLY A 223 29.48 -22.29 0.96
C GLY A 223 30.93 -21.96 1.37
N LEU A 224 31.21 -20.73 1.77
CA LEU A 224 32.54 -20.30 2.23
C LEU A 224 32.97 -20.99 3.53
N MET A 225 32.05 -21.57 4.31
CA MET A 225 32.38 -22.38 5.49
C MET A 225 32.95 -23.77 5.13
N SER A 226 32.90 -24.15 3.86
CA SER A 226 33.57 -25.37 3.37
C SER A 226 35.03 -25.12 3.00
N LEU A 227 35.48 -23.86 3.01
CA LEU A 227 36.90 -23.55 2.84
C LEU A 227 37.67 -23.85 4.14
N PRO A 228 38.93 -24.33 4.02
CA PRO A 228 39.74 -24.69 5.18
C PRO A 228 40.22 -23.47 6.00
N SER A 229 40.23 -22.26 5.44
CA SER A 229 40.67 -21.05 6.14
C SER A 229 39.54 -20.31 6.82
N SER A 230 39.46 -20.44 8.16
CA SER A 230 38.40 -19.82 8.97
C SER A 230 38.46 -18.28 8.99
N LEU A 231 39.63 -17.72 8.67
CA LEU A 231 39.88 -16.27 8.62
C LEU A 231 39.33 -15.60 7.36
N VAL A 232 39.34 -16.28 6.21
CA VAL A 232 38.79 -15.75 4.96
C VAL A 232 37.27 -15.63 5.08
N TYR A 233 36.63 -16.63 5.69
CA TYR A 233 35.23 -16.60 6.05
C TYR A 233 34.86 -15.38 6.93
N LEU A 234 35.65 -15.11 7.97
CA LEU A 234 35.42 -13.95 8.84
C LEU A 234 35.44 -12.60 8.07
N SER A 235 36.29 -12.52 7.04
CA SER A 235 36.46 -11.32 6.20
C SER A 235 35.30 -11.10 5.22
N PHE A 236 34.52 -12.15 4.93
CA PHE A 236 33.38 -12.06 4.01
C PHE A 236 32.10 -11.52 4.68
N HIS A 237 31.96 -11.67 6.00
CA HIS A 237 30.77 -11.20 6.73
C HIS A 237 30.46 -9.70 6.49
N PRO A 238 31.41 -8.76 6.68
CA PRO A 238 31.16 -7.34 6.40
C PRO A 238 30.62 -7.08 5.00
N VAL A 239 31.16 -7.75 3.97
CA VAL A 239 30.73 -7.60 2.58
C VAL A 239 29.28 -8.04 2.43
N CYS A 240 28.95 -9.25 2.90
CA CYS A 240 27.60 -9.81 2.80
C CYS A 240 26.56 -8.92 3.50
N TYR A 241 26.80 -8.54 4.75
CA TYR A 241 25.84 -7.74 5.53
C TYR A 241 25.68 -6.31 4.97
N LEU A 242 26.74 -5.69 4.43
CA LEU A 242 26.64 -4.37 3.78
C LEU A 242 25.88 -4.42 2.46
N LEU A 243 26.09 -5.45 1.66
CA LEU A 243 25.32 -5.68 0.42
C LEU A 243 23.85 -5.94 0.72
N LYS A 244 23.55 -6.78 1.72
CA LYS A 244 22.18 -7.01 2.18
C LYS A 244 21.52 -5.73 2.68
N LEU A 245 22.23 -4.92 3.47
CA LEU A 245 21.72 -3.62 3.93
C LEU A 245 21.38 -2.69 2.75
N GLN A 246 22.21 -2.66 1.71
CA GLN A 246 21.95 -1.87 0.49
C GLN A 246 20.71 -2.35 -0.26
N ILE A 247 20.55 -3.67 -0.41
CA ILE A 247 19.37 -4.27 -1.04
C ILE A 247 18.12 -3.85 -0.26
N GLU A 248 18.15 -3.96 1.07
CA GLU A 248 17.03 -3.60 1.93
C GLU A 248 16.65 -2.11 1.83
N MET A 249 17.63 -1.21 1.82
CA MET A 249 17.38 0.23 1.65
C MET A 249 16.81 0.55 0.26
N LYS A 250 17.33 -0.07 -0.80
CA LYS A 250 16.86 0.12 -2.18
C LYS A 250 15.43 -0.38 -2.37
N MET A 251 15.12 -1.57 -1.84
CA MET A 251 13.77 -2.13 -1.90
C MET A 251 12.77 -1.30 -1.09
N ALA A 252 13.14 -0.81 0.09
CA ALA A 252 12.27 0.06 0.90
C ALA A 252 11.93 1.40 0.20
N GLU A 253 12.88 2.01 -0.50
CA GLU A 253 12.64 3.24 -1.28
C GLU A 253 11.66 3.01 -2.44
N LEU A 254 11.81 1.89 -3.16
CA LEU A 254 10.90 1.54 -4.26
C LEU A 254 9.49 1.30 -3.76
N ILE A 255 9.33 0.56 -2.66
CA ILE A 255 8.02 0.32 -2.03
C ILE A 255 7.39 1.64 -1.58
N THR A 256 8.16 2.52 -0.95
CA THR A 256 7.67 3.84 -0.51
C THR A 256 7.19 4.66 -1.70
N LYS A 257 7.93 4.64 -2.82
CA LYS A 257 7.51 5.30 -4.06
C LYS A 257 6.22 4.71 -4.62
N ILE A 258 6.03 3.39 -4.60
CA ILE A 258 4.79 2.74 -5.05
C ILE A 258 3.62 3.18 -4.16
N VAL A 259 3.77 3.08 -2.84
CA VAL A 259 2.73 3.48 -1.87
C VAL A 259 2.40 4.96 -1.99
N GLN A 260 3.40 5.81 -2.22
CA GLN A 260 3.19 7.24 -2.46
C GLN A 260 2.56 7.50 -3.83
N SER A 261 2.94 6.81 -4.91
CA SER A 261 2.28 6.96 -6.21
C SER A 261 0.84 6.46 -6.20
N SER A 262 0.52 5.48 -5.34
CA SER A 262 -0.86 5.04 -5.10
C SER A 262 -1.65 5.99 -4.19
N GLY A 263 -0.98 6.82 -3.38
CA GLY A 263 -1.62 7.76 -2.44
C GLY A 263 -1.47 9.26 -2.77
N ALA A 264 -0.72 9.61 -3.82
CA ALA A 264 -0.43 10.99 -4.22
C ALA A 264 -1.51 11.58 -5.14
N THR A 265 -2.48 10.80 -5.61
CA THR A 265 -3.68 11.28 -6.31
C THR A 265 -4.75 11.84 -5.36
N GLY A 266 -4.36 12.36 -4.19
CA GLY A 266 -5.31 12.73 -3.14
C GLY A 266 -4.86 13.83 -2.18
N LYS A 267 -3.85 14.63 -2.54
CA LYS A 267 -3.50 15.80 -1.73
C LYS A 267 -3.15 16.98 -2.63
N ASP A 268 -4.17 17.79 -2.92
CA ASP A 268 -4.03 19.23 -2.89
C ASP A 268 -5.31 19.90 -2.35
N ASN A 269 -5.06 20.81 -1.40
CA ASN A 269 -5.79 22.03 -1.10
C ASN A 269 -7.05 22.08 -0.19
N THR A 270 -6.86 22.95 0.82
CA THR A 270 -7.78 23.90 1.47
C THR A 270 -8.71 23.40 2.58
N TYR A 271 -8.25 23.66 3.82
CA TYR A 271 -9.08 23.80 4.99
C TYR A 271 -10.00 25.04 4.85
N CYS A 272 -11.31 24.83 4.83
CA CYS A 272 -12.28 25.89 5.10
C CYS A 272 -12.64 25.86 6.59
N HIS A 273 -12.24 26.92 7.30
CA HIS A 273 -12.85 27.33 8.56
C HIS A 273 -13.92 28.37 8.24
N HIS A 274 -15.15 28.20 8.75
CA HIS A 274 -16.08 29.26 9.15
C HIS A 274 -17.14 28.57 10.04
N SER A 275 -17.27 28.87 11.34
CA SER A 275 -17.80 30.09 11.96
C SER A 275 -19.21 30.45 11.47
N SER A 276 -20.21 29.72 11.96
CA SER A 276 -21.61 30.12 11.89
C SER A 276 -21.88 31.26 12.88
N ALA A 277 -22.09 32.46 12.37
CA ALA A 277 -22.78 33.53 13.09
C ALA A 277 -24.27 33.39 12.79
N ASN A 278 -25.04 32.95 13.79
CA ASN A 278 -26.49 32.96 13.77
C ASN A 278 -27.01 34.37 14.02
N HIS A 279 -27.91 34.84 13.15
CA HIS A 279 -28.80 35.96 13.41
C HIS A 279 -30.21 35.57 12.96
N ALA A 280 -31.13 35.40 13.92
CA ALA A 280 -32.50 35.93 13.86
C ALA A 280 -33.31 35.49 15.09
N ASN A 281 -33.96 36.49 15.70
CA ASN A 281 -34.77 36.44 16.92
C ASN A 281 -36.14 35.78 16.72
N SER A 282 -36.68 35.20 17.79
CA SER A 282 -38.11 35.33 18.16
C SER A 282 -38.35 35.03 19.64
N MET A 283 -39.25 35.82 20.23
CA MET A 283 -39.59 36.06 21.65
C MET A 283 -40.35 34.95 22.40
N ALA A 284 -40.17 34.96 23.74
CA ALA A 284 -41.12 34.71 24.87
C ALA A 284 -41.79 33.30 25.00
N THR A 285 -41.96 32.66 26.17
CA THR A 285 -42.30 33.16 27.52
C THR A 285 -42.12 32.06 28.61
N ASN A 286 -41.69 32.45 29.81
CA ASN A 286 -41.81 31.90 31.18
C ASN A 286 -42.27 30.45 31.47
N THR A 287 -41.51 29.71 32.30
CA THR A 287 -41.91 29.34 33.69
C THR A 287 -40.77 28.69 34.51
N ILE A 288 -40.98 28.69 35.83
CA ILE A 288 -40.06 28.61 36.98
C ILE A 288 -39.74 27.16 37.41
N ALA A 289 -38.48 26.87 37.79
CA ALA A 289 -38.11 26.13 39.03
C ALA A 289 -36.58 26.02 39.25
N LYS A 290 -36.14 26.36 40.47
CA LYS A 290 -34.80 26.19 41.11
C LYS A 290 -34.73 24.80 41.80
N PRO A 291 -33.58 24.26 42.31
CA PRO A 291 -32.49 25.01 42.98
C PRO A 291 -31.01 24.54 42.82
N THR A 292 -30.13 25.55 42.95
CA THR A 292 -28.86 25.69 43.67
C THR A 292 -28.12 24.46 44.25
N VAL A 293 -26.81 24.32 43.93
CA VAL A 293 -25.67 24.16 44.89
C VAL A 293 -24.39 24.81 44.30
N THR A 294 -23.54 25.31 45.20
CA THR A 294 -22.47 26.32 45.13
C THR A 294 -21.03 25.83 44.84
N HIS A 295 -20.25 26.74 44.21
CA HIS A 295 -18.80 27.04 44.28
C HIS A 295 -17.71 25.94 44.27
N SER A 296 -16.75 26.02 43.32
CA SER A 296 -15.43 26.70 43.49
C SER A 296 -14.42 26.35 42.38
N HIS A 297 -13.58 27.33 42.01
CA HIS A 297 -12.50 27.26 41.01
C HIS A 297 -11.27 26.48 41.50
N SER A 298 -10.60 25.74 40.61
CA SER A 298 -9.14 25.85 40.36
C SER A 298 -8.73 24.96 39.19
N GLY A 299 -7.91 25.52 38.29
CA GLY A 299 -7.45 24.83 37.09
C GLY A 299 -6.35 23.81 37.37
N VAL A 300 -6.39 22.68 36.68
CA VAL A 300 -5.21 21.83 36.43
C VAL A 300 -5.30 21.27 35.02
N HIS A 301 -4.29 21.60 34.24
CA HIS A 301 -4.01 21.07 32.92
C HIS A 301 -3.70 19.56 33.04
N ARG A 302 -4.50 18.69 32.41
CA ARG A 302 -4.13 17.28 32.21
C ARG A 302 -4.61 16.76 30.86
N THR A 303 -3.61 16.58 30.00
CA THR A 303 -3.51 15.68 28.85
C THR A 303 -4.59 14.61 28.74
N ILE A 304 -5.32 14.65 27.62
CA ILE A 304 -6.27 13.64 27.15
C ILE A 304 -5.52 12.37 26.73
N PRO A 305 -5.85 11.18 27.26
CA PRO A 305 -5.46 9.91 26.69
C PRO A 305 -6.33 9.63 25.45
N ARG A 306 -5.70 9.41 24.30
CA ARG A 306 -6.39 8.94 23.08
C ARG A 306 -6.84 7.49 23.29
N THR A 307 -8.11 7.30 23.61
CA THR A 307 -8.81 6.02 23.51
C THR A 307 -9.31 5.79 22.09
N ASN A 308 -8.97 4.60 21.57
CA ASN A 308 -9.76 3.71 20.73
C ASN A 308 -10.49 4.28 19.51
N THR A 309 -9.80 4.29 18.35
CA THR A 309 -10.47 4.09 17.07
C THR A 309 -10.75 2.61 16.87
N THR A 310 -12.05 2.29 16.89
CA THR A 310 -12.68 1.04 16.50
C THR A 310 -12.25 0.63 15.08
N HIS A 311 -11.76 -0.61 14.99
CA HIS A 311 -11.51 -1.33 13.76
C HIS A 311 -12.82 -1.95 13.27
N ILE A 312 -13.16 -1.76 12.00
CA ILE A 312 -13.97 -2.75 11.28
C ILE A 312 -13.00 -3.85 10.84
N GLU A 313 -13.23 -5.05 11.38
CA GLU A 313 -12.47 -6.26 11.08
C GLU A 313 -12.74 -6.73 9.64
N ALA A 314 -11.68 -7.08 8.93
CA ALA A 314 -11.71 -8.19 7.97
C ALA A 314 -10.58 -9.13 8.39
N GLY A 315 -10.94 -10.10 9.24
CA GLY A 315 -10.08 -11.18 9.71
C GLY A 315 -9.77 -12.19 8.60
N ASP A 316 -8.89 -13.14 8.92
CA ASP A 316 -8.55 -14.27 8.04
C ASP A 316 -9.80 -14.93 7.45
N ARG A 317 -9.75 -15.21 6.14
CA ARG A 317 -10.74 -16.03 5.43
C ARG A 317 -10.68 -17.46 5.96
N ASP A 318 -11.47 -17.73 6.99
CA ASP A 318 -11.85 -19.07 7.40
C ASP A 318 -12.88 -19.57 6.38
N SER A 319 -12.59 -20.65 5.67
CA SER A 319 -13.46 -21.19 4.61
C SER A 319 -14.83 -21.64 5.14
N SER A 320 -14.96 -21.86 6.45
CA SER A 320 -16.24 -22.11 7.13
C SER A 320 -17.05 -20.82 7.33
N ILE A 321 -16.39 -19.72 7.71
CA ILE A 321 -16.99 -18.39 7.90
C ILE A 321 -17.36 -17.77 6.55
N GLU A 322 -16.55 -17.94 5.50
CA GLU A 322 -16.93 -17.50 4.14
C GLU A 322 -18.18 -18.22 3.64
N MET A 323 -18.34 -19.52 3.93
CA MET A 323 -19.52 -20.29 3.55
C MET A 323 -20.76 -19.85 4.36
N GLU A 324 -20.59 -19.50 5.63
CA GLU A 324 -21.65 -18.98 6.50
C GLU A 324 -22.02 -17.51 6.17
N LEU A 325 -21.05 -16.68 5.81
CA LEU A 325 -21.24 -15.31 5.31
C LEU A 325 -21.88 -15.31 3.92
N GLN A 326 -21.47 -16.21 3.01
CA GLN A 326 -22.12 -16.38 1.71
C GLN A 326 -23.57 -16.86 1.85
N GLY A 327 -23.84 -17.75 2.83
CA GLY A 327 -25.20 -18.14 3.19
C GLY A 327 -26.05 -16.98 3.73
N ARG A 328 -25.43 -16.08 4.53
CA ARG A 328 -26.07 -14.87 5.07
C ARG A 328 -26.24 -13.75 4.05
N MET A 329 -25.39 -13.65 3.02
CA MET A 329 -25.43 -12.62 1.97
C MET A 329 -26.36 -12.97 0.80
N LYS A 330 -27.04 -14.13 0.83
CA LYS A 330 -27.95 -14.52 -0.26
C LYS A 330 -29.20 -13.65 -0.22
N MET A 331 -29.29 -12.72 -1.17
CA MET A 331 -30.48 -11.86 -1.33
C MET A 331 -31.66 -12.69 -1.83
N PRO A 332 -32.89 -12.44 -1.32
CA PRO A 332 -34.10 -13.02 -1.89
C PRO A 332 -34.27 -12.57 -3.35
N VAL A 333 -34.58 -13.51 -4.23
CA VAL A 333 -34.70 -13.25 -5.66
C VAL A 333 -35.99 -12.45 -5.91
N GLY A 334 -35.87 -11.28 -6.52
CA GLY A 334 -37.02 -10.50 -6.97
C GLY A 334 -37.63 -9.55 -5.94
N GLU A 335 -37.09 -9.47 -4.73
CA GLU A 335 -37.55 -8.55 -3.70
C GLU A 335 -36.66 -7.30 -3.65
N PHE A 336 -37.29 -6.13 -3.69
CA PHE A 336 -36.62 -4.87 -3.40
C PHE A 336 -36.54 -4.71 -1.88
N MET A 337 -35.35 -4.84 -1.31
CA MET A 337 -35.13 -4.70 0.13
C MET A 337 -34.57 -3.31 0.48
N PRO A 338 -35.37 -2.40 1.08
CA PRO A 338 -34.85 -1.14 1.60
C PRO A 338 -33.79 -1.42 2.68
N ASN A 339 -32.62 -0.78 2.56
CA ASN A 339 -31.45 -1.04 3.42
C ASN A 339 -30.85 -2.45 3.27
N GLY A 340 -31.10 -3.13 2.14
CA GLY A 340 -30.55 -4.47 1.87
C GLY A 340 -30.96 -5.47 2.94
N LEU A 341 -29.99 -6.14 3.57
CA LEU A 341 -30.24 -7.10 4.65
C LEU A 341 -30.43 -6.44 6.03
N GLY A 342 -30.37 -5.11 6.13
CA GLY A 342 -30.48 -4.39 7.40
C GLY A 342 -29.30 -4.59 8.35
N THR A 343 -28.16 -5.06 7.83
CA THR A 343 -26.95 -5.39 8.60
C THR A 343 -25.94 -4.24 8.68
N ASP A 344 -26.21 -3.13 8.01
CA ASP A 344 -25.31 -1.99 7.95
C ASP A 344 -25.18 -1.35 9.35
N PRO A 345 -23.95 -1.14 9.87
CA PRO A 345 -23.76 -0.53 11.16
C PRO A 345 -24.23 0.94 11.14
N PRO A 346 -24.84 1.44 12.22
CA PRO A 346 -25.23 2.85 12.28
C PRO A 346 -24.00 3.76 12.26
N LEU A 347 -24.09 4.87 11.53
CA LEU A 347 -23.08 5.93 11.56
C LEU A 347 -23.25 6.78 12.82
N THR A 348 -22.27 6.74 13.72
CA THR A 348 -22.29 7.53 14.96
C THR A 348 -21.93 8.99 14.69
N SER A 349 -22.31 9.90 15.60
CA SER A 349 -22.05 11.35 15.45
C SER A 349 -20.57 11.74 15.45
N ASP A 350 -19.69 10.83 15.82
CA ASP A 350 -18.23 10.98 15.85
C ASP A 350 -17.52 10.20 14.73
N ASP A 351 -18.28 9.63 13.78
CA ASP A 351 -17.71 8.85 12.69
C ASP A 351 -16.78 9.73 11.81
N PRO A 352 -15.54 9.27 11.51
CA PRO A 352 -14.56 10.06 10.77
C PRO A 352 -14.95 10.35 9.32
N THR A 353 -15.95 9.66 8.78
CA THR A 353 -16.45 9.84 7.41
C THR A 353 -17.62 10.82 7.32
N LEU A 354 -18.11 11.34 8.45
CA LEU A 354 -19.15 12.36 8.44
C LEU A 354 -18.73 13.56 7.58
N GLY A 355 -19.53 13.86 6.57
CA GLY A 355 -19.29 14.93 5.61
C GLY A 355 -18.55 14.50 4.33
N TYR A 356 -18.17 13.22 4.18
CA TYR A 356 -17.67 12.72 2.90
C TYR A 356 -18.76 12.78 1.84
N LYS A 357 -18.38 13.17 0.62
CA LYS A 357 -19.30 13.33 -0.51
C LYS A 357 -18.66 12.77 -1.78
N LEU A 358 -19.40 11.93 -2.49
CA LEU A 358 -19.09 11.62 -3.89
C LEU A 358 -19.68 12.76 -4.74
N PHE A 359 -18.81 13.61 -5.27
CA PHE A 359 -19.25 14.84 -5.92
C PHE A 359 -19.19 14.80 -7.45
N HIS A 360 -18.22 14.09 -8.04
CA HIS A 360 -18.11 13.93 -9.49
C HIS A 360 -17.72 12.51 -9.93
N LEU A 361 -17.97 12.22 -11.21
CA LEU A 361 -17.47 11.07 -11.96
C LEU A 361 -16.70 11.57 -13.18
N MET A 362 -15.54 10.97 -13.47
CA MET A 362 -14.72 11.33 -14.63
C MET A 362 -14.84 10.31 -15.76
N LEU A 363 -15.11 10.78 -16.98
CA LEU A 363 -15.13 10.01 -18.22
C LEU A 363 -14.07 10.55 -19.18
N ARG A 364 -13.31 9.66 -19.81
CA ARG A 364 -12.43 10.05 -20.91
C ARG A 364 -13.25 10.17 -22.18
N ILE A 365 -13.06 11.25 -22.91
CA ILE A 365 -13.78 11.53 -24.15
C ILE A 365 -12.81 11.70 -25.32
N ARG A 366 -13.18 11.15 -26.47
CA ARG A 366 -12.36 11.17 -27.69
C ARG A 366 -12.40 12.53 -28.36
N ASP A 367 -13.59 13.08 -28.54
CA ASP A 367 -13.83 14.35 -29.23
C ASP A 367 -14.75 15.26 -28.39
N PRO A 368 -14.23 16.36 -27.83
CA PRO A 368 -15.01 17.26 -26.99
C PRO A 368 -16.15 17.94 -27.75
N VAL A 369 -16.07 18.12 -29.06
CA VAL A 369 -17.16 18.75 -29.83
C VAL A 369 -18.42 17.87 -29.75
N GLN A 370 -18.25 16.56 -29.99
CA GLN A 370 -19.35 15.61 -29.97
C GLN A 370 -19.88 15.40 -28.55
N SER A 371 -18.99 15.18 -27.58
CA SER A 371 -19.38 14.93 -26.19
C SER A 371 -20.05 16.17 -25.58
N LEU A 372 -19.54 17.38 -25.81
CA LEU A 372 -20.19 18.60 -25.32
C LEU A 372 -21.55 18.83 -25.97
N HIS A 373 -21.70 18.57 -27.28
CA HIS A 373 -23.02 18.62 -27.92
C HIS A 373 -24.02 17.67 -27.24
N PHE A 374 -23.60 16.43 -26.99
CA PHE A 374 -24.44 15.46 -26.28
C PHE A 374 -24.81 15.93 -24.87
N TYR A 375 -23.83 16.26 -24.02
CA TYR A 375 -24.11 16.56 -22.61
C TYR A 375 -24.75 17.95 -22.40
N ILE A 376 -24.40 18.97 -23.20
CA ILE A 376 -24.91 20.34 -23.04
C ILE A 376 -26.18 20.58 -23.85
N ASP A 377 -26.14 20.30 -25.16
CA ASP A 377 -27.23 20.64 -26.06
C ASP A 377 -28.33 19.59 -25.99
N LEU A 378 -27.96 18.30 -25.89
CA LEU A 378 -28.95 17.23 -25.85
C LEU A 378 -29.48 16.94 -24.45
N MET A 379 -28.58 16.80 -23.47
CA MET A 379 -28.93 16.44 -22.10
C MET A 379 -29.16 17.66 -21.19
N GLY A 380 -28.82 18.88 -21.61
CA GLY A 380 -29.13 20.12 -20.88
C GLY A 380 -28.19 20.45 -19.73
N MET A 381 -27.04 19.79 -19.61
CA MET A 381 -26.03 20.15 -18.61
C MET A 381 -25.34 21.48 -18.98
N ARG A 382 -24.64 22.09 -18.03
CA ARG A 382 -23.91 23.35 -18.22
C ARG A 382 -22.50 23.25 -17.67
N THR A 383 -21.58 23.93 -18.33
CA THR A 383 -20.18 23.99 -17.93
C THR A 383 -20.03 24.77 -16.62
N VAL A 384 -19.46 24.12 -15.62
CA VAL A 384 -19.03 24.75 -14.37
C VAL A 384 -17.69 25.45 -14.61
N PHE A 385 -16.72 24.72 -15.14
CA PHE A 385 -15.44 25.27 -15.58
C PHE A 385 -14.79 24.37 -16.64
N THR A 386 -13.87 24.96 -17.38
CA THR A 386 -12.97 24.26 -18.29
C THR A 386 -11.54 24.63 -17.94
N MET A 387 -10.65 23.65 -17.87
CA MET A 387 -9.23 23.88 -17.63
C MET A 387 -8.40 23.09 -18.63
N ASP A 388 -7.66 23.82 -19.47
CA ASP A 388 -6.59 23.25 -20.26
C ASP A 388 -5.34 23.13 -19.38
N THR A 389 -4.81 21.91 -19.28
CA THR A 389 -3.64 21.59 -18.46
C THR A 389 -2.36 21.47 -19.28
N GLY A 390 -2.45 21.59 -20.61
CA GLY A 390 -1.36 21.37 -21.55
C GLY A 390 -1.55 20.09 -22.37
N PRO A 391 -1.39 18.89 -21.80
CA PRO A 391 -1.57 17.64 -22.54
C PRO A 391 -3.03 17.16 -22.63
N PHE A 392 -3.93 17.77 -21.86
CA PHE A 392 -5.35 17.43 -21.83
C PHE A 392 -6.18 18.60 -21.30
N THR A 393 -7.46 18.59 -21.63
CA THR A 393 -8.46 19.55 -21.13
C THR A 393 -9.53 18.82 -20.33
N ILE A 394 -9.91 19.38 -19.19
CA ILE A 394 -11.03 18.90 -18.38
C ILE A 394 -12.22 19.85 -18.50
N TYR A 395 -13.41 19.28 -18.68
CA TYR A 395 -14.68 19.99 -18.74
C TYR A 395 -15.57 19.48 -17.61
N TYR A 396 -15.81 20.31 -16.60
CA TYR A 396 -16.72 19.97 -15.52
C TYR A 396 -18.13 20.44 -15.88
N LEU A 397 -19.08 19.52 -15.91
CA LEU A 397 -20.48 19.76 -16.25
C LEU A 397 -21.40 19.45 -15.06
N GLY A 398 -22.48 20.21 -14.93
CA GLY A 398 -23.54 19.96 -13.94
C GLY A 398 -24.87 20.59 -14.34
N TYR A 399 -25.94 20.30 -13.60
CA TYR A 399 -27.25 20.92 -13.81
C TYR A 399 -27.46 22.16 -12.92
N PRO A 400 -27.82 23.31 -13.49
CA PRO A 400 -28.29 24.47 -12.72
C PRO A 400 -29.53 24.14 -11.88
N GLN A 401 -29.42 24.23 -10.56
CA GLN A 401 -30.49 23.83 -9.63
C GLN A 401 -31.56 24.93 -9.46
N THR A 402 -31.18 26.21 -9.56
CA THR A 402 -32.06 27.36 -9.34
C THR A 402 -32.45 28.06 -10.64
N ASP A 403 -33.59 28.77 -10.64
CA ASP A 403 -34.00 29.59 -11.79
C ASP A 403 -32.98 30.69 -12.09
N GLU A 404 -32.34 31.25 -11.05
CA GLU A 404 -31.27 32.24 -11.18
C GLU A 404 -30.06 31.65 -11.93
N HIS A 405 -29.60 30.46 -11.54
CA HIS A 405 -28.51 29.76 -12.23
C HIS A 405 -28.88 29.34 -13.67
N ARG A 406 -30.16 29.04 -13.93
CA ARG A 406 -30.66 28.78 -15.30
C ARG A 406 -30.65 30.03 -16.16
N ALA A 407 -30.91 31.21 -15.58
CA ALA A 407 -30.91 32.49 -16.27
C ALA A 407 -29.50 33.08 -16.46
N ASP A 408 -28.61 32.92 -15.48
CA ASP A 408 -27.20 33.36 -15.54
C ASP A 408 -26.24 32.18 -15.34
N LEU A 409 -25.80 31.62 -16.47
CA LEU A 409 -24.85 30.50 -16.51
C LEU A 409 -23.44 30.90 -16.04
N GLY A 410 -23.07 32.18 -16.17
CA GLY A 410 -21.79 32.66 -15.65
C GLY A 410 -21.76 32.68 -14.13
N LYS A 411 -22.89 33.07 -13.51
CA LYS A 411 -23.08 32.95 -12.07
C LYS A 411 -23.12 31.50 -11.61
N PHE A 412 -23.83 30.62 -12.34
CA PHE A 412 -23.80 29.18 -12.08
C PHE A 412 -22.37 28.64 -12.00
N GLY A 413 -21.55 28.89 -13.03
CA GLY A 413 -20.16 28.40 -13.04
C GLY A 413 -19.33 28.92 -11.87
N ARG A 414 -19.40 30.22 -11.56
CA ARG A 414 -18.65 30.83 -10.43
C ARG A 414 -19.09 30.28 -9.07
N ASP A 415 -20.39 30.24 -8.81
CA ASP A 415 -20.94 29.79 -7.53
C ASP A 415 -20.65 28.30 -7.30
N THR A 416 -20.85 27.47 -8.34
CA THR A 416 -20.59 26.04 -8.26
C THR A 416 -19.10 25.73 -8.14
N LEU A 417 -18.22 26.44 -8.86
CA LEU A 417 -16.77 26.27 -8.73
C LEU A 417 -16.28 26.60 -7.31
N ALA A 418 -16.84 27.63 -6.67
CA ALA A 418 -16.50 27.98 -5.29
C ALA A 418 -16.87 26.87 -4.27
N GLN A 419 -17.79 25.96 -4.63
CA GLN A 419 -18.26 24.86 -3.80
C GLN A 419 -18.13 23.51 -4.49
N LEU A 420 -17.14 23.35 -5.38
CA LEU A 420 -17.03 22.21 -6.28
C LEU A 420 -17.10 20.87 -5.55
N ALA A 421 -16.26 20.68 -4.53
CA ALA A 421 -16.20 19.44 -3.74
C ALA A 421 -17.46 19.15 -2.91
N CYS A 422 -18.35 20.13 -2.76
CA CYS A 422 -19.60 20.01 -2.02
C CYS A 422 -20.82 19.78 -2.93
N THR A 423 -20.66 19.90 -4.24
CA THR A 423 -21.74 19.84 -5.23
C THR A 423 -21.86 18.42 -5.79
N PRO A 424 -22.92 17.67 -5.48
CA PRO A 424 -23.10 16.32 -6.03
C PRO A 424 -23.50 16.34 -7.50
N GLY A 425 -23.24 15.22 -8.20
CA GLY A 425 -23.76 14.98 -9.55
C GLY A 425 -23.02 15.73 -10.65
N LEU A 426 -21.74 16.03 -10.48
CA LEU A 426 -20.91 16.61 -11.53
C LEU A 426 -20.30 15.53 -12.43
N ILE A 427 -20.11 15.84 -13.70
CA ILE A 427 -19.37 15.01 -14.65
C ILE A 427 -18.11 15.74 -15.07
N GLU A 428 -16.96 15.10 -14.92
CA GLU A 428 -15.69 15.56 -15.48
C GLU A 428 -15.46 14.83 -16.81
N LEU A 429 -15.55 15.56 -17.92
CA LEU A 429 -15.13 15.04 -19.22
C LEU A 429 -13.65 15.36 -19.43
N TYR A 430 -12.85 14.33 -19.64
CA TYR A 430 -11.40 14.41 -19.74
C TYR A 430 -10.96 14.15 -21.18
N HIS A 431 -10.56 15.20 -21.88
CA HIS A 431 -10.11 15.16 -23.27
C HIS A 431 -8.58 15.16 -23.34
N VAL A 432 -7.99 14.06 -23.81
CA VAL A 432 -6.56 14.01 -24.10
C VAL A 432 -6.33 14.56 -25.50
N HIS A 433 -5.48 15.58 -25.64
CA HIS A 433 -5.30 16.24 -26.93
C HIS A 433 -4.77 15.26 -27.99
N GLY A 434 -5.39 15.28 -29.16
CA GLY A 434 -5.08 14.38 -30.26
C GLY A 434 -5.94 13.13 -30.32
N SER A 435 -6.69 12.77 -29.26
CA SER A 435 -7.58 11.60 -29.28
C SER A 435 -8.71 11.73 -30.29
N GLU A 436 -9.10 12.96 -30.66
CA GLU A 436 -10.11 13.24 -31.67
C GLU A 436 -9.74 12.70 -33.06
N ASN A 437 -8.44 12.46 -33.31
CA ASN A 437 -7.92 11.89 -34.55
C ASN A 437 -7.89 10.36 -34.56
N GLU A 438 -8.11 9.72 -33.41
CA GLU A 438 -8.18 8.28 -33.28
C GLU A 438 -9.57 7.77 -33.73
N PRO A 439 -9.69 6.49 -34.15
CA PRO A 439 -10.96 5.93 -34.60
C PRO A 439 -12.03 5.90 -33.48
N GLU A 440 -13.29 5.82 -33.88
CA GLU A 440 -14.39 5.54 -32.94
C GLU A 440 -14.13 4.24 -32.15
N GLY A 441 -14.55 4.22 -30.88
CA GLY A 441 -14.27 3.11 -29.98
C GLY A 441 -12.84 3.09 -29.41
N TYR A 442 -12.08 4.18 -29.55
CA TYR A 442 -10.73 4.33 -28.96
C TYR A 442 -10.71 4.08 -27.44
N TYR A 443 -11.70 4.61 -26.72
CA TYR A 443 -11.85 4.36 -25.28
C TYR A 443 -12.75 3.14 -25.01
N SER A 444 -12.35 2.33 -24.04
CA SER A 444 -13.18 1.23 -23.54
C SER A 444 -14.19 1.75 -22.52
N THR A 445 -15.46 1.39 -22.71
CA THR A 445 -16.58 1.94 -21.95
C THR A 445 -16.90 1.14 -20.68
N GLY A 446 -16.31 -0.05 -20.53
CA GLY A 446 -16.51 -0.93 -19.37
C GLY A 446 -17.56 -2.03 -19.56
N ASN A 447 -18.28 -2.06 -20.68
CA ASN A 447 -19.31 -3.08 -20.94
C ASN A 447 -18.89 -4.17 -21.93
N GLN A 448 -17.63 -4.15 -22.39
CA GLN A 448 -17.11 -5.10 -23.38
C GLN A 448 -15.93 -5.89 -22.82
N PRO A 449 -15.95 -7.25 -22.90
CA PRO A 449 -14.80 -8.06 -22.55
C PRO A 449 -13.56 -7.73 -23.42
N PRO A 450 -12.34 -7.81 -22.89
CA PRO A 450 -11.99 -8.27 -21.55
C PRO A 450 -12.07 -7.18 -20.47
N ASN A 451 -12.45 -5.95 -20.82
CA ASN A 451 -12.35 -4.77 -19.97
C ASN A 451 -13.67 -4.44 -19.25
N LEU A 452 -14.32 -5.45 -18.68
CA LEU A 452 -15.55 -5.26 -17.91
C LEU A 452 -15.30 -4.39 -16.66
N GLY A 453 -16.16 -3.41 -16.40
CA GLY A 453 -15.94 -2.38 -15.37
C GLY A 453 -17.15 -1.46 -15.18
N LEU A 454 -17.03 -0.18 -15.56
CA LEU A 454 -18.12 0.80 -15.48
C LEU A 454 -19.33 0.30 -16.29
N GLY A 455 -20.51 0.27 -15.64
CA GLY A 455 -21.76 -0.15 -16.28
C GLY A 455 -22.40 0.99 -17.08
N HIS A 456 -22.85 2.05 -16.40
CA HIS A 456 -23.53 3.18 -17.03
C HIS A 456 -23.53 4.39 -16.11
N ILE A 457 -23.95 5.53 -16.65
CA ILE A 457 -24.31 6.73 -15.88
C ILE A 457 -25.82 6.94 -15.96
N GLY A 458 -26.46 7.25 -14.83
CA GLY A 458 -27.92 7.40 -14.75
C GLY A 458 -28.38 8.86 -14.66
N PHE A 459 -29.35 9.22 -15.49
CA PHE A 459 -30.03 10.51 -15.49
C PHE A 459 -31.50 10.32 -15.16
N SER A 460 -31.96 11.05 -14.15
CA SER A 460 -33.39 11.13 -13.86
C SER A 460 -34.06 12.12 -14.79
N VAL A 461 -35.04 11.66 -15.56
CA VAL A 461 -35.79 12.46 -16.54
C VAL A 461 -37.29 12.48 -16.20
N PRO A 462 -37.99 13.60 -16.45
CA PRO A 462 -39.44 13.68 -16.19
C PRO A 462 -40.27 12.76 -17.09
N ASP A 463 -39.82 12.53 -18.32
CA ASP A 463 -40.53 11.78 -19.37
C ASP A 463 -39.49 11.03 -20.21
N VAL A 464 -39.34 9.73 -19.94
CA VAL A 464 -38.38 8.86 -20.65
C VAL A 464 -38.74 8.73 -22.14
N PRO A 465 -39.98 8.40 -22.55
CA PRO A 465 -40.35 8.31 -23.97
C PRO A 465 -39.96 9.56 -24.77
N ARG A 466 -40.29 10.75 -24.23
CA ARG A 466 -39.98 12.02 -24.90
C ARG A 466 -38.48 12.30 -24.96
N ALA A 467 -37.73 11.94 -23.92
CA ALA A 467 -36.28 12.07 -23.91
C ALA A 467 -35.63 11.15 -24.96
N VAL A 468 -36.05 9.89 -25.04
CA VAL A 468 -35.56 8.92 -26.03
C VAL A 468 -35.89 9.38 -27.45
N GLU A 469 -37.11 9.83 -27.71
CA GLU A 469 -37.51 10.36 -29.03
C GLU A 469 -36.64 11.57 -29.43
N ARG A 470 -36.42 12.49 -28.50
CA ARG A 470 -35.55 13.65 -28.72
C ARG A 470 -34.14 13.22 -29.10
N LEU A 471 -33.54 12.29 -28.37
CA LEU A 471 -32.19 11.80 -28.62
C LEU A 471 -32.09 11.06 -29.96
N ARG A 472 -33.06 10.18 -30.24
CA ARG A 472 -33.17 9.45 -31.51
C ARG A 472 -33.25 10.40 -32.71
N ASN A 473 -34.02 11.48 -32.59
CA ASN A 473 -34.14 12.50 -33.64
C ASN A 473 -32.84 13.28 -33.90
N HIS A 474 -31.91 13.27 -32.96
CA HIS A 474 -30.57 13.85 -33.10
C HIS A 474 -29.50 12.79 -33.44
N GLY A 475 -29.90 11.59 -33.85
CA GLY A 475 -29.00 10.53 -34.31
C GLY A 475 -28.31 9.73 -33.19
N VAL A 476 -28.75 9.88 -31.94
CA VAL A 476 -28.20 9.10 -30.82
C VAL A 476 -28.65 7.64 -30.91
N GLU A 477 -27.71 6.71 -30.75
CA GLU A 477 -27.99 5.28 -30.74
C GLU A 477 -28.73 4.87 -29.46
N VAL A 478 -29.92 4.28 -29.63
CA VAL A 478 -30.69 3.69 -28.53
C VAL A 478 -30.31 2.23 -28.42
N ILE A 479 -29.66 1.86 -27.30
CA ILE A 479 -29.26 0.47 -27.01
C ILE A 479 -30.50 -0.34 -26.65
N LYS A 480 -31.37 0.26 -25.84
CA LYS A 480 -32.49 -0.42 -25.21
C LYS A 480 -33.65 0.56 -25.06
N ASP A 481 -34.78 0.22 -25.66
CA ASP A 481 -35.99 1.04 -25.62
C ASP A 481 -36.87 0.68 -24.39
N LEU A 482 -37.94 1.44 -24.19
CA LEU A 482 -38.98 1.15 -23.21
C LEU A 482 -39.69 -0.16 -23.54
N GLY A 483 -40.09 -0.89 -22.50
CA GLY A 483 -40.77 -2.18 -22.60
C GLY A 483 -39.85 -3.38 -22.93
N ALA A 484 -38.64 -3.13 -23.46
CA ALA A 484 -37.63 -4.17 -23.61
C ALA A 484 -37.14 -4.59 -22.21
N ALA A 485 -37.30 -5.87 -21.88
CA ALA A 485 -36.91 -6.42 -20.57
C ALA A 485 -36.56 -7.91 -20.62
N SER A 486 -36.06 -8.36 -21.77
CA SER A 486 -35.55 -9.71 -21.92
C SER A 486 -34.14 -9.82 -21.31
N ARG A 487 -33.65 -11.06 -21.21
CA ARG A 487 -32.29 -11.33 -20.71
C ARG A 487 -31.23 -10.71 -21.63
N GLU A 488 -31.51 -10.67 -22.92
CA GLU A 488 -30.63 -10.12 -23.95
C GLU A 488 -30.53 -8.59 -23.88
N ASP A 489 -31.53 -7.93 -23.29
CA ASP A 489 -31.56 -6.48 -23.10
C ASP A 489 -30.73 -6.03 -21.88
N VAL A 490 -30.40 -6.96 -20.98
CA VAL A 490 -29.56 -6.70 -19.80
C VAL A 490 -28.09 -6.85 -20.20
N PRO A 491 -27.18 -5.98 -19.72
CA PRO A 491 -25.76 -6.01 -20.08
C PRO A 491 -25.00 -7.18 -19.42
N LEU A 492 -25.47 -8.41 -19.60
CA LEU A 492 -24.75 -9.64 -19.29
C LEU A 492 -24.05 -10.14 -20.54
N SER A 493 -22.72 -10.20 -20.52
CA SER A 493 -21.95 -10.54 -21.71
C SER A 493 -22.07 -12.02 -22.07
N GLN A 494 -22.04 -12.34 -23.37
CA GLN A 494 -21.95 -13.73 -23.83
C GLN A 494 -20.70 -14.42 -23.28
N TRP A 495 -19.61 -13.68 -23.13
CA TRP A 495 -18.36 -14.16 -22.53
C TRP A 495 -18.53 -14.62 -21.08
N GLU A 496 -19.36 -13.95 -20.27
CA GLU A 496 -19.71 -14.41 -18.92
C GLU A 496 -20.58 -15.67 -18.98
N THR A 497 -21.54 -15.71 -19.90
CA THR A 497 -22.43 -16.87 -20.11
C THR A 497 -21.64 -18.12 -20.53
N GLU A 498 -20.66 -17.99 -21.43
CA GLU A 498 -19.76 -19.08 -21.85
C GLU A 498 -18.94 -19.64 -20.68
N LYS A 499 -18.62 -18.79 -19.70
CA LYS A 499 -17.96 -19.17 -18.45
C LYS A 499 -18.90 -19.72 -17.38
N LYS A 500 -20.18 -19.89 -17.71
CA LYS A 500 -21.25 -20.31 -16.80
C LYS A 500 -21.48 -19.34 -15.65
N ILE A 501 -21.28 -18.04 -15.89
CA ILE A 501 -21.47 -16.95 -14.94
C ILE A 501 -22.77 -16.20 -15.30
N GLY A 502 -23.55 -15.81 -14.29
CA GLY A 502 -24.76 -15.01 -14.49
C GLY A 502 -25.91 -15.73 -15.19
N LEU A 503 -25.96 -17.07 -15.14
CA LEU A 503 -27.02 -17.88 -15.75
C LEU A 503 -28.37 -17.73 -15.02
N GLY A 504 -29.48 -17.94 -15.74
CA GLY A 504 -30.85 -17.92 -15.21
C GLY A 504 -31.75 -16.88 -15.85
N ASP A 505 -33.05 -16.93 -15.58
CA ASP A 505 -34.02 -15.97 -16.13
C ASP A 505 -34.12 -14.73 -15.23
N LEU A 506 -34.50 -13.60 -15.82
CA LEU A 506 -34.80 -12.39 -15.08
C LEU A 506 -36.08 -12.58 -14.27
N HIS A 507 -36.05 -12.17 -13.00
CA HIS A 507 -37.25 -12.19 -12.18
C HIS A 507 -38.28 -11.16 -12.69
N PRO A 508 -39.59 -11.48 -12.74
CA PRO A 508 -40.62 -10.57 -13.25
C PRO A 508 -40.64 -9.19 -12.59
N ALA A 509 -40.35 -9.11 -11.29
CA ALA A 509 -40.25 -7.83 -10.57
C ALA A 509 -39.15 -6.92 -11.13
N TYR A 510 -38.00 -7.49 -11.50
CA TYR A 510 -36.93 -6.73 -12.16
C TYR A 510 -37.33 -6.36 -13.58
N GLN A 511 -37.96 -7.26 -14.33
CA GLN A 511 -38.44 -6.98 -15.69
C GLN A 511 -39.43 -5.81 -15.72
N HIS A 512 -40.31 -5.72 -14.71
CA HIS A 512 -41.26 -4.63 -14.58
C HIS A 512 -40.56 -3.27 -14.42
N VAL A 513 -39.57 -3.17 -13.52
CA VAL A 513 -38.80 -1.93 -13.31
C VAL A 513 -37.91 -1.63 -14.51
N PHE A 514 -37.20 -2.64 -15.00
CA PHE A 514 -36.29 -2.52 -16.13
C PHE A 514 -37.03 -2.12 -17.42
N GLY A 515 -38.29 -2.53 -17.60
CA GLY A 515 -39.13 -2.10 -18.72
C GLY A 515 -39.43 -0.59 -18.74
N GLN A 516 -39.29 0.11 -17.61
CA GLN A 516 -39.59 1.55 -17.49
C GLN A 516 -38.39 2.46 -17.76
N ILE A 517 -37.19 1.90 -17.91
CA ILE A 517 -35.96 2.65 -18.19
C ILE A 517 -35.56 2.51 -19.66
N ALA A 518 -34.69 3.39 -20.14
CA ALA A 518 -34.08 3.27 -21.47
C ALA A 518 -32.56 3.46 -21.39
N PHE A 519 -31.83 2.85 -22.34
CA PHE A 519 -30.40 3.06 -22.48
C PHE A 519 -30.06 3.65 -23.85
N VAL A 520 -29.20 4.66 -23.85
CA VAL A 520 -28.63 5.27 -25.05
C VAL A 520 -27.11 5.27 -24.96
N LYS A 521 -26.42 5.46 -26.08
CA LYS A 521 -24.96 5.69 -26.09
C LYS A 521 -24.65 7.17 -26.16
N ASP A 522 -23.66 7.59 -25.38
CA ASP A 522 -22.97 8.85 -25.67
C ASP A 522 -22.02 8.69 -26.89
N PRO A 523 -21.39 9.76 -27.39
CA PRO A 523 -20.53 9.70 -28.57
C PRO A 523 -19.30 8.78 -28.45
N ASP A 524 -18.86 8.49 -27.22
CA ASP A 524 -17.75 7.59 -26.93
C ASP A 524 -18.22 6.14 -26.70
N GLY A 525 -19.53 5.91 -26.68
CA GLY A 525 -20.17 4.61 -26.50
C GLY A 525 -20.46 4.26 -25.05
N TYR A 526 -20.30 5.19 -24.10
CA TYR A 526 -20.72 4.96 -22.72
C TYR A 526 -22.23 4.82 -22.65
N THR A 527 -22.69 3.86 -21.86
CA THR A 527 -24.12 3.64 -21.64
C THR A 527 -24.67 4.72 -20.72
N VAL A 528 -25.72 5.38 -21.18
CA VAL A 528 -26.47 6.39 -20.43
C VAL A 528 -27.87 5.87 -20.16
N GLU A 529 -28.19 5.71 -18.87
CA GLU A 529 -29.49 5.28 -18.38
C GLU A 529 -30.43 6.48 -18.19
N LEU A 530 -31.63 6.37 -18.75
CA LEU A 530 -32.71 7.32 -18.57
C LEU A 530 -33.76 6.70 -17.65
N VAL A 531 -33.86 7.26 -16.44
CA VAL A 531 -34.74 6.75 -15.38
C VAL A 531 -35.87 7.75 -15.15
N PRO A 532 -37.15 7.32 -15.09
CA PRO A 532 -38.22 8.24 -14.75
C PRO A 532 -38.06 8.74 -13.31
N GLN A 533 -38.37 10.01 -13.06
CA GLN A 533 -38.33 10.59 -11.70
C GLN A 533 -39.25 9.88 -10.69
N LYS A 534 -40.27 9.17 -11.19
CA LYS A 534 -41.15 8.32 -10.41
C LYS A 534 -41.30 7.01 -11.16
N LEU A 535 -40.83 5.92 -10.56
CA LEU A 535 -41.13 4.58 -11.04
C LEU A 535 -42.60 4.30 -10.78
N GLN A 536 -43.27 3.69 -11.75
CA GLN A 536 -44.61 3.16 -11.58
C GLN A 536 -44.49 1.87 -10.75
N GLU A 537 -45.32 1.77 -9.72
CA GLU A 537 -45.39 0.61 -8.81
C GLU A 537 -46.00 -0.63 -9.46
#